data_AF-A0A1Y6MG59-F1
#
_entry.id   AF-A0A1Y6MG59-F1
#
_cell.length_a   1.000
_cell.length_b   1.000
_cell.length_c   1.000
_cell.angle_alpha   90.00
_cell.angle_beta   90.00
_cell.angle_gamma   90.00
#
_symmetry.space_group_name_H-M   'P 1'
#
loop_
_entity.id
_entity.type
_entity.pdbx_description
1 polymer ?
#
loop_
_entity_poly.entity_id
_entity_poly.type
_entity_poly.pdbx_seq_one_letter_code
_entity_poly.pdbx_strand_id
1 'polypeptide(L)'
;MKLLTDLISTLGKETKTLSIRGLLYDSVEQTSKGTYLFTHSQSSDQFETQLSFLHTLYQDGRLFNPEYASVVQDKKGVSKRHTSKTSLISSNKTSKTQSMYGLSSDETMEFEELLREMRPMNFVSSKQLSNYIVKHKLGNKYPNISGIARMSNGEREWNFEGGFPPEIYKIICQELDLCNQGTRSRVVGFSSFASLR
;
A
#
# COMPACT_ATOMS: atom_id res chain seq x y z
N MET A 1 15.42 -10.28 -9.29
CA MET A 1 15.68 -10.35 -10.75
C MET A 1 14.82 -11.40 -11.43
N LYS A 2 15.06 -12.72 -11.26
CA LYS A 2 14.32 -13.79 -11.98
C LYS A 2 12.79 -13.67 -11.91
N LEU A 3 12.23 -13.46 -10.71
CA LEU A 3 10.79 -13.30 -10.50
C LEU A 3 10.16 -12.11 -11.24
N LEU A 4 10.90 -11.00 -11.38
CA LEU A 4 10.41 -9.81 -12.10
C LEU A 4 10.40 -10.07 -13.61
N THR A 5 11.46 -10.66 -14.14
CA THR A 5 11.51 -11.06 -15.55
C THR A 5 10.44 -12.10 -15.88
N ASP A 6 10.20 -13.06 -14.99
CA ASP A 6 9.13 -14.04 -15.15
C ASP A 6 7.77 -13.33 -15.17
N LEU A 7 7.53 -12.41 -14.22
CA LEU A 7 6.31 -11.59 -14.14
C LEU A 7 6.07 -10.77 -15.42
N ILE A 8 7.07 -10.04 -15.90
CA ILE A 8 6.97 -9.26 -17.15
C ILE A 8 6.71 -10.20 -18.34
N SER A 9 7.37 -11.37 -18.37
CA SER A 9 7.20 -12.33 -19.46
C SER A 9 5.81 -12.98 -19.48
N THR A 10 5.12 -13.08 -18.34
CA THR A 10 3.73 -13.59 -18.31
C THR A 10 2.78 -12.65 -19.04
N LEU A 11 3.02 -11.34 -19.00
CA LEU A 11 2.18 -10.34 -19.67
C LEU A 11 2.24 -10.47 -21.21
N GLY A 12 3.40 -10.84 -21.75
CA GLY A 12 3.58 -11.02 -23.19
C GLY A 12 3.17 -12.38 -23.74
N LYS A 13 2.80 -13.35 -22.87
CA LYS A 13 2.49 -14.73 -23.26
C LYS A 13 1.08 -15.17 -22.91
N GLU A 14 0.50 -14.62 -21.87
CA GLU A 14 -0.81 -14.96 -21.34
C GLU A 14 -1.65 -13.66 -21.29
N THR A 15 -2.98 -13.75 -21.44
CA THR A 15 -3.90 -12.61 -21.30
C THR A 15 -4.02 -12.19 -19.83
N LYS A 16 -2.91 -11.73 -19.26
CA LYS A 16 -2.78 -11.31 -17.86
C LYS A 16 -2.62 -9.81 -17.80
N THR A 17 -3.03 -9.24 -16.68
CA THR A 17 -2.79 -7.82 -16.37
C THR A 17 -1.69 -7.70 -15.31
N LEU A 18 -0.93 -6.62 -15.35
CA LEU A 18 -0.05 -6.19 -14.26
C LEU A 18 -0.54 -4.87 -13.71
N SER A 19 -0.58 -4.76 -12.39
CA SER A 19 -0.73 -3.47 -11.73
C SER A 19 0.63 -2.82 -11.61
N ILE A 20 0.79 -1.63 -12.19
CA ILE A 20 1.96 -0.77 -12.03
C ILE A 20 1.48 0.58 -11.51
N ARG A 21 1.83 0.89 -10.25
CA ARG A 21 1.36 2.11 -9.56
C ARG A 21 -0.18 2.25 -9.57
N GLY A 22 -0.89 1.13 -9.47
CA GLY A 22 -2.35 1.11 -9.45
C GLY A 22 -3.04 1.19 -10.80
N LEU A 23 -2.29 1.30 -11.90
CA LEU A 23 -2.82 1.21 -13.26
C LEU A 23 -2.59 -0.20 -13.80
N LEU A 24 -3.60 -0.72 -14.51
CA LEU A 24 -3.53 -2.03 -15.13
C LEU A 24 -2.96 -1.92 -16.54
N TYR A 25 -2.07 -2.84 -16.88
CA TYR A 25 -1.47 -2.97 -18.20
C TYR A 25 -1.59 -4.42 -18.63
N ASP A 26 -1.97 -4.64 -19.89
CA ASP A 26 -2.15 -5.97 -20.48
C ASP A 26 -1.16 -6.25 -21.62
N SER A 27 -0.31 -5.28 -21.96
CA SER A 27 0.77 -5.44 -22.92
C SER A 27 2.06 -4.77 -22.46
N VAL A 28 3.19 -5.36 -22.85
CA VAL A 28 4.54 -4.85 -22.60
C VAL A 28 5.44 -5.11 -23.79
N GLU A 29 6.15 -4.08 -24.22
CA GLU A 29 7.12 -4.16 -25.31
C GLU A 29 8.47 -3.60 -24.87
N GLN A 30 9.56 -4.25 -25.29
CA GLN A 30 10.89 -3.69 -25.09
C GLN A 30 11.22 -2.75 -26.27
N THR A 31 11.51 -1.49 -25.96
CA THR A 31 11.82 -0.49 -26.99
C THR A 31 13.27 -0.63 -27.48
N SER A 32 13.57 -0.02 -28.62
CA SER A 32 14.94 0.09 -29.15
C SER A 32 15.93 0.79 -28.21
N LYS A 33 15.42 1.54 -27.21
CA LYS A 33 16.22 2.23 -26.18
C LYS A 33 16.53 1.35 -24.97
N GLY A 34 16.06 0.10 -24.95
CA GLY A 34 16.23 -0.82 -23.82
C GLY A 34 15.29 -0.55 -22.64
N THR A 35 14.26 0.28 -22.83
CA THR A 35 13.17 0.50 -21.87
C THR A 35 12.01 -0.47 -22.14
N TYR A 36 11.09 -0.57 -21.18
CA TYR A 36 9.85 -1.33 -21.27
C TYR A 36 8.69 -0.36 -21.36
N LEU A 37 7.91 -0.47 -22.43
CA LEU A 37 6.68 0.29 -22.66
C LEU A 37 5.49 -0.60 -22.31
N PHE A 38 4.75 -0.21 -21.28
CA PHE A 38 3.52 -0.86 -20.86
C PHE A 38 2.32 -0.10 -21.43
N THR A 39 1.38 -0.84 -22.00
CA THR A 39 0.13 -0.29 -22.55
C THR A 39 -1.07 -1.07 -22.06
N HIS A 40 -2.25 -0.46 -22.16
CA HIS A 40 -3.52 -1.07 -21.84
C HIS A 40 -4.42 -1.07 -23.08
N SER A 41 -4.99 -2.21 -23.45
CA SER A 41 -5.79 -2.35 -24.68
C SER A 41 -7.00 -1.40 -24.78
N GLN A 42 -7.53 -0.96 -23.64
CA GLN A 42 -8.73 -0.11 -23.58
C GLN A 42 -8.45 1.35 -23.18
N SER A 43 -7.19 1.74 -22.96
CA SER A 43 -6.87 3.14 -22.66
C SER A 43 -5.67 3.63 -23.47
N SER A 44 -5.56 4.95 -23.59
CA SER A 44 -4.37 5.58 -24.16
C SER A 44 -3.22 5.69 -23.16
N ASP A 45 -3.35 5.10 -21.96
CA ASP A 45 -2.34 5.21 -20.93
C ASP A 45 -1.12 4.37 -21.30
N GLN A 46 0.04 5.01 -21.21
CA GLN A 46 1.32 4.41 -21.53
C GLN A 46 2.29 4.68 -20.40
N PHE A 47 3.05 3.67 -20.03
CA PHE A 47 4.08 3.79 -19.01
C PHE A 47 5.39 3.20 -19.55
N GLU A 48 6.35 4.08 -19.83
CA GLU A 48 7.67 3.69 -20.29
C GLU A 48 8.68 3.81 -19.15
N THR A 49 9.48 2.77 -18.92
CA THR A 49 10.49 2.80 -17.85
C THR A 49 11.66 1.84 -18.08
N GLN A 50 12.76 2.08 -17.37
CA GLN A 50 13.90 1.17 -17.30
C GLN A 50 13.63 -0.02 -16.35
N LEU A 51 14.33 -1.14 -16.58
CA LEU A 51 14.25 -2.35 -15.75
C LEU A 51 14.63 -2.09 -14.28
N SER A 52 15.61 -1.22 -14.05
CA SER A 52 16.06 -0.82 -12.71
C SER A 52 14.90 -0.24 -11.89
N PHE A 53 14.09 0.62 -12.49
CA PHE A 53 12.94 1.21 -11.83
C PHE A 53 11.80 0.21 -11.64
N LEU A 54 11.56 -0.68 -12.61
CA LEU A 54 10.61 -1.80 -12.43
C LEU A 54 11.00 -2.69 -11.25
N HIS A 55 12.30 -2.92 -11.05
CA HIS A 55 12.79 -3.65 -9.89
C HIS A 55 12.49 -2.93 -8.59
N THR A 56 12.68 -1.60 -8.54
CA THR A 56 12.26 -0.79 -7.38
C THR A 56 10.76 -0.92 -7.12
N LEU A 57 9.92 -0.76 -8.15
CA LEU A 57 8.47 -0.91 -8.02
C LEU A 57 8.07 -2.30 -7.53
N TYR A 58 8.73 -3.35 -8.01
CA TYR A 58 8.47 -4.73 -7.58
C TYR A 58 8.85 -4.95 -6.11
N GLN A 59 10.01 -4.46 -5.67
CA GLN A 59 10.45 -4.55 -4.27
C GLN A 59 9.57 -3.74 -3.31
N ASP A 60 8.99 -2.66 -3.82
CA ASP A 60 8.05 -1.81 -3.08
C ASP A 60 6.62 -2.35 -3.13
N GLY A 61 6.36 -3.45 -3.83
CA GLY A 61 5.02 -4.02 -4.00
C GLY A 61 4.09 -3.14 -4.85
N ARG A 62 4.64 -2.20 -5.63
CA ARG A 62 3.93 -1.31 -6.57
C ARG A 62 3.90 -1.85 -8.00
N LEU A 63 4.51 -3.02 -8.22
CA LEU A 63 4.42 -3.82 -9.43
C LEU A 63 4.08 -5.26 -9.03
N PHE A 64 2.89 -5.72 -9.39
CA PHE A 64 2.43 -7.08 -9.08
C PHE A 64 1.34 -7.54 -10.06
N ASN A 65 1.10 -8.86 -10.11
CA ASN A 65 -0.04 -9.41 -10.84
C ASN A 65 -1.27 -9.47 -9.90
N PRO A 66 -2.38 -8.80 -10.25
CA PRO A 66 -3.58 -8.71 -9.43
C PRO A 66 -4.29 -10.05 -9.22
N GLU A 67 -4.15 -11.03 -10.10
CA GLU A 67 -4.73 -12.37 -9.91
C GLU A 67 -4.16 -13.06 -8.66
N TYR A 68 -2.90 -12.80 -8.31
CA TYR A 68 -2.28 -13.34 -7.10
C TYR A 68 -2.63 -12.54 -5.84
N ALA A 69 -3.15 -11.30 -5.98
CA ALA A 69 -3.63 -10.51 -4.85
C ALA A 69 -4.97 -11.06 -4.31
N SER A 70 -5.81 -11.64 -5.17
CA SER A 70 -7.10 -12.24 -4.82
C SER A 70 -6.96 -13.55 -4.03
N VAL A 71 -5.85 -14.27 -4.15
CA VAL A 71 -5.66 -15.60 -3.54
C VAL A 71 -5.45 -15.53 -2.01
N VAL A 72 -5.28 -14.33 -1.45
CA VAL A 72 -5.17 -14.14 0.02
C VAL A 72 -6.55 -14.04 0.69
N GLN A 73 -7.63 -13.90 -0.08
CA GLN A 73 -9.00 -13.85 0.44
C GLN A 73 -9.77 -15.12 0.06
N ASP A 74 -9.41 -16.27 0.64
CA ASP A 74 -10.35 -17.37 0.93
C ASP A 74 -9.64 -18.58 1.53
N LYS A 75 -9.17 -18.47 2.79
CA LYS A 75 -9.04 -19.63 3.69
C LYS A 75 -9.36 -19.22 5.14
N LYS A 76 -10.65 -18.99 5.42
CA LYS A 76 -11.16 -19.13 6.79
C LYS A 76 -11.28 -20.63 7.10
N GLY A 77 -10.45 -21.13 8.00
CA GLY A 77 -10.62 -22.48 8.52
C GLY A 77 -9.42 -23.02 9.31
N VAL A 78 -9.55 -22.97 10.64
CA VAL A 78 -8.95 -23.89 11.61
C VAL A 78 -7.47 -23.70 12.00
N SER A 79 -7.29 -23.58 13.31
CA SER A 79 -6.05 -23.54 14.09
C SER A 79 -5.15 -24.76 13.88
N LYS A 80 -3.84 -24.55 13.67
CA LYS A 80 -2.72 -25.14 14.43
C LYS A 80 -1.36 -24.83 13.77
N ARG A 81 -0.46 -24.25 14.57
CA ARG A 81 1.00 -24.46 14.64
C ARG A 81 1.66 -25.12 13.40
N HIS A 82 2.43 -24.36 12.62
CA HIS A 82 3.63 -24.90 11.97
C HIS A 82 4.72 -23.83 11.83
N THR A 83 5.89 -24.25 12.27
CA THR A 83 7.17 -23.58 12.37
C THR A 83 7.80 -23.28 11.00
N SER A 84 8.44 -22.11 10.93
CA SER A 84 9.70 -21.83 10.24
C SER A 84 9.82 -22.11 8.73
N LYS A 85 9.80 -21.04 7.91
CA LYS A 85 10.81 -20.73 6.86
C LYS A 85 10.44 -19.47 6.02
N THR A 86 10.38 -18.30 6.66
CA THR A 86 10.52 -17.01 5.94
C THR A 86 11.13 -15.91 6.82
N SER A 87 12.02 -16.27 7.74
CA SER A 87 12.87 -15.31 8.44
C SER A 87 14.14 -15.13 7.62
N LEU A 88 14.27 -14.04 6.84
CA LEU A 88 15.57 -13.50 6.34
C LEU A 88 15.42 -12.21 5.51
N ILE A 89 14.21 -11.80 5.12
CA ILE A 89 13.98 -10.53 4.37
C ILE A 89 13.47 -9.39 5.28
N SER A 90 13.03 -9.71 6.51
CA SER A 90 12.27 -8.77 7.36
C SER A 90 13.10 -7.80 8.23
N SER A 91 14.40 -8.06 8.46
CA SER A 91 15.21 -7.30 9.43
C SER A 91 15.84 -6.01 8.87
N ASN A 92 16.00 -5.90 7.54
CA ASN A 92 16.66 -4.74 6.94
C ASN A 92 15.69 -3.62 6.52
N LYS A 93 14.38 -3.92 6.38
CA LYS A 93 13.36 -2.92 6.01
C LYS A 93 12.78 -2.22 7.23
N THR A 94 12.52 -2.95 8.31
CA THR A 94 12.05 -2.43 9.62
C THR A 94 13.00 -1.40 10.23
N SER A 95 14.32 -1.61 10.12
CA SER A 95 15.34 -0.66 10.59
C SER A 95 15.39 0.65 9.79
N LYS A 96 14.96 0.63 8.51
CA LYS A 96 14.88 1.82 7.66
C LYS A 96 13.62 2.64 7.98
N THR A 97 12.48 1.99 8.19
CA THR A 97 11.20 2.67 8.50
C THR A 97 11.22 3.30 9.90
N GLN A 98 11.84 2.65 10.90
CA GLN A 98 12.05 3.22 12.24
C GLN A 98 12.95 4.47 12.22
N SER A 99 14.09 4.40 11.53
CA SER A 99 15.04 5.52 11.49
C SER A 99 14.58 6.69 10.61
N MET A 100 13.77 6.42 9.58
CA MET A 100 13.29 7.43 8.65
C MET A 100 12.07 8.21 9.16
N TYR A 101 11.21 7.58 9.97
CA TYR A 101 9.95 8.16 10.40
C TYR A 101 9.80 8.32 11.93
N GLY A 102 10.79 7.88 12.72
CA GLY A 102 10.80 8.04 14.17
C GLY A 102 9.73 7.23 14.91
N LEU A 103 9.21 6.18 14.27
CA LEU A 103 8.15 5.33 14.82
C LEU A 103 8.72 4.36 15.87
N SER A 104 7.94 4.06 16.90
CA SER A 104 8.22 2.97 17.83
C SER A 104 8.21 1.61 17.13
N SER A 105 8.67 0.57 17.83
CA SER A 105 8.66 -0.80 17.30
C SER A 105 7.24 -1.26 16.92
N ASP A 106 6.26 -0.97 17.78
CA ASP A 106 4.87 -1.38 17.57
C ASP A 106 4.23 -0.60 16.43
N GLU A 107 4.44 0.71 16.38
CA GLU A 107 3.96 1.54 15.28
C GLU A 107 4.56 1.12 13.94
N THR A 108 5.85 0.78 13.91
CA THR A 108 6.51 0.31 12.68
C THR A 108 5.92 -1.00 12.21
N MET A 109 5.69 -1.95 13.12
CA MET A 109 5.10 -3.24 12.78
C MET A 109 3.68 -3.08 12.21
N GLU A 110 2.84 -2.28 12.87
CA GLU A 110 1.48 -1.98 12.40
C GLU A 110 1.49 -1.25 11.07
N PHE A 111 2.42 -0.31 10.89
CA PHE A 111 2.56 0.48 9.67
C PHE A 111 2.94 -0.39 8.47
N GLU A 112 3.94 -1.26 8.61
CA GLU A 112 4.34 -2.19 7.55
C GLU A 112 3.22 -3.20 7.22
N GLU A 113 2.48 -3.66 8.23
CA GLU A 113 1.31 -4.51 8.00
C GLU A 113 0.20 -3.77 7.24
N LEU A 114 -0.10 -2.53 7.62
CA LEU A 114 -1.06 -1.68 6.92
C LEU A 114 -0.65 -1.49 5.46
N LEU A 115 0.59 -1.10 5.17
CA LEU A 115 1.06 -0.90 3.80
C LEU A 115 0.94 -2.18 2.97
N ARG A 116 1.31 -3.32 3.54
CA ARG A 116 1.19 -4.62 2.88
C ARG A 116 -0.26 -4.96 2.55
N GLU A 117 -1.21 -4.64 3.43
CA GLU A 117 -2.64 -4.87 3.19
C GLU A 117 -3.24 -3.89 2.18
N MET A 118 -2.80 -2.62 2.19
CA MET A 118 -3.38 -1.56 1.35
C MET A 118 -2.77 -1.49 -0.05
N ARG A 119 -1.49 -1.84 -0.24
CA ARG A 119 -0.82 -1.88 -1.56
C ARG A 119 -1.62 -2.61 -2.65
N PRO A 120 -2.17 -3.82 -2.42
CA PRO A 120 -2.94 -4.52 -3.44
C PRO A 120 -4.29 -3.86 -3.77
N MET A 121 -4.79 -2.94 -2.93
CA MET A 121 -6.08 -2.28 -3.14
C MET A 121 -6.06 -1.22 -4.23
N ASN A 122 -4.87 -0.79 -4.68
CA ASN A 122 -4.68 0.21 -5.75
C ASN A 122 -5.51 1.48 -5.53
N PHE A 123 -5.59 1.98 -4.29
CA PHE A 123 -6.26 3.24 -4.03
C PHE A 123 -5.52 4.36 -4.76
N VAL A 124 -6.28 5.23 -5.42
CA VAL A 124 -5.76 6.40 -6.15
C VAL A 124 -5.95 7.69 -5.35
N SER A 125 -6.77 7.64 -4.30
CA SER A 125 -7.06 8.80 -3.44
C SER A 125 -7.05 8.43 -1.97
N SER A 126 -6.63 9.39 -1.15
CA SER A 126 -6.63 9.22 0.30
C SER A 126 -8.04 9.05 0.89
N LYS A 127 -9.09 9.48 0.17
CA LYS A 127 -10.50 9.23 0.52
C LYS A 127 -10.86 7.74 0.45
N GLN A 128 -10.38 7.01 -0.56
CA GLN A 128 -10.65 5.58 -0.67
C GLN A 128 -10.00 4.81 0.48
N LEU A 129 -8.76 5.14 0.83
CA LEU A 129 -8.08 4.61 2.00
C LEU A 129 -8.88 4.89 3.28
N SER A 130 -9.23 6.15 3.55
CA SER A 130 -10.00 6.52 4.74
C SER A 130 -11.35 5.78 4.81
N ASN A 131 -12.07 5.67 3.69
CA ASN A 131 -13.32 4.92 3.64
C ASN A 131 -13.12 3.43 3.93
N TYR A 132 -12.04 2.84 3.42
CA TYR A 132 -11.71 1.44 3.68
C TYR A 132 -11.47 1.20 5.17
N ILE A 133 -10.69 2.05 5.82
CA ILE A 133 -10.38 1.93 7.24
C ILE A 133 -11.61 1.99 8.12
N VAL A 134 -12.50 2.95 7.84
CA VAL A 134 -13.78 3.09 8.58
C VAL A 134 -14.66 1.86 8.34
N LYS A 135 -14.82 1.45 7.08
CA LYS A 135 -15.67 0.30 6.71
C LYS A 135 -15.20 -1.01 7.36
N HIS A 136 -13.88 -1.22 7.41
CA HIS A 136 -13.27 -2.45 7.91
C HIS A 136 -12.87 -2.39 9.39
N LYS A 137 -13.15 -1.26 10.07
CA LYS A 137 -12.84 -1.05 11.50
C LYS A 137 -11.38 -1.42 11.84
N LEU A 138 -10.44 -1.00 10.98
CA LEU A 138 -9.02 -1.32 11.13
C LEU A 138 -8.38 -0.75 12.41
N GLY A 139 -9.11 0.13 13.10
CA GLY A 139 -8.78 0.66 14.43
C GLY A 139 -8.36 -0.40 15.46
N ASN A 140 -9.02 -1.55 15.46
CA ASN A 140 -8.70 -2.63 16.40
C ASN A 140 -7.44 -3.41 16.01
N LYS A 141 -7.10 -3.41 14.72
CA LYS A 141 -5.96 -4.13 14.17
C LYS A 141 -4.67 -3.32 14.29
N TYR A 142 -4.77 -2.00 14.23
CA TYR A 142 -3.64 -1.07 14.26
C TYR A 142 -3.77 -0.04 15.40
N PRO A 143 -3.88 -0.47 16.67
CA PRO A 143 -4.25 0.42 17.78
C PRO A 143 -3.20 1.48 18.13
N ASN A 144 -1.94 1.30 17.76
CA ASN A 144 -0.89 2.27 18.04
C ASN A 144 -0.83 3.37 16.98
N ILE A 145 -1.02 3.02 15.71
CA ILE A 145 -0.99 4.01 14.61
C ILE A 145 -2.36 4.61 14.30
N SER A 146 -3.47 4.01 14.76
CA SER A 146 -4.82 4.49 14.49
C SER A 146 -5.60 4.79 15.77
N GLY A 147 -6.62 5.64 15.64
CA GLY A 147 -7.32 6.19 16.79
C GLY A 147 -8.46 7.10 16.42
N ILE A 148 -8.77 8.02 17.33
CA ILE A 148 -9.74 9.09 17.12
C ILE A 148 -8.98 10.33 16.68
N ALA A 149 -9.14 10.72 15.41
CA ALA A 149 -8.65 11.99 14.91
C ALA A 149 -9.74 13.06 15.10
N ARG A 150 -9.43 14.11 15.87
CA ARG A 150 -10.31 15.28 15.96
C ARG A 150 -10.07 16.14 14.72
N MET A 151 -11.09 16.28 13.90
CA MET A 151 -11.05 17.01 12.63
C MET A 151 -11.69 18.38 12.80
N SER A 152 -11.19 19.39 12.10
CA SER A 152 -11.79 20.73 11.99
C SER A 152 -11.77 21.21 10.55
N ASN A 153 -12.82 21.91 10.13
CA ASN A 153 -12.86 22.64 8.85
C ASN A 153 -12.91 24.17 9.04
N GLY A 154 -12.69 24.66 10.25
CA GLY A 154 -12.80 26.09 10.64
C GLY A 154 -14.21 26.51 11.09
N GLU A 155 -15.25 25.75 10.75
CA GLU A 155 -16.63 26.03 11.14
C GLU A 155 -17.14 25.06 12.22
N ARG A 156 -16.70 23.80 12.14
CA ARG A 156 -17.09 22.74 13.08
C ARG A 156 -15.93 21.80 13.34
N GLU A 157 -15.94 21.22 14.53
CA GLU A 157 -15.06 20.11 14.90
C GLU A 157 -15.86 18.81 15.03
N TRP A 158 -15.26 17.68 14.67
CA TRP A 158 -15.85 16.37 14.86
C TRP A 158 -14.78 15.31 15.11
N ASN A 159 -15.17 14.23 15.77
CA ASN A 159 -14.30 13.07 15.95
C ASN A 159 -14.43 12.13 14.75
N PHE A 160 -13.29 11.69 14.23
CA PHE A 160 -13.17 10.71 13.17
C PHE A 160 -12.51 9.46 13.73
N GLU A 161 -13.33 8.43 14.00
CA GLU A 161 -12.87 7.12 14.45
C GLU A 161 -12.16 6.37 13.32
N GLY A 162 -11.01 5.76 13.64
CA GLY A 162 -10.16 5.12 12.62
C GLY A 162 -9.32 6.13 11.83
N GLY A 163 -9.07 7.31 12.40
CA GLY A 163 -8.09 8.24 11.87
C GLY A 163 -6.66 7.80 12.19
N PHE A 164 -5.68 8.43 11.53
CA PHE A 164 -4.26 8.31 11.85
C PHE A 164 -3.71 9.66 12.31
N PRO A 165 -2.58 9.68 13.04
CA PRO A 165 -1.79 10.87 13.25
C PRO A 165 -1.45 11.53 11.90
N PRO A 166 -1.39 12.88 11.82
CA PRO A 166 -1.07 13.58 10.58
C PRO A 166 0.24 13.12 9.93
N GLU A 167 1.27 12.88 10.73
CA GLU A 167 2.58 12.43 10.25
C GLU A 167 2.48 11.03 9.63
N ILE A 168 1.87 10.08 10.34
CA ILE A 168 1.64 8.72 9.81
C ILE A 168 0.79 8.78 8.54
N TYR A 169 -0.30 9.54 8.55
CA TYR A 169 -1.18 9.70 7.38
C TYR A 169 -0.44 10.23 6.15
N LYS A 170 0.43 11.22 6.34
CA LYS A 170 1.25 11.78 5.27
C LYS A 170 2.17 10.72 4.68
N ILE A 171 2.83 9.93 5.53
CA ILE A 171 3.72 8.85 5.08
C ILE A 171 2.92 7.77 4.35
N ILE A 172 1.74 7.37 4.85
CA ILE A 172 0.87 6.40 4.14
C ILE A 172 0.53 6.93 2.74
N CYS A 173 0.16 8.20 2.63
CA CYS A 173 -0.15 8.80 1.33
C CYS A 173 1.07 8.81 0.40
N GLN A 174 2.28 9.05 0.91
CA GLN A 174 3.51 8.98 0.11
C GLN A 174 3.83 7.54 -0.34
N GLU A 175 3.75 6.57 0.57
CA GLU A 175 4.10 5.17 0.32
C GLU A 175 3.09 4.47 -0.61
N LEU A 176 1.83 4.86 -0.53
CA LEU A 176 0.75 4.35 -1.38
C LEU A 176 0.47 5.22 -2.62
N ASP A 177 1.26 6.27 -2.84
CA ASP A 177 1.11 7.19 -3.99
C ASP A 177 -0.31 7.79 -4.10
N LEU A 178 -0.90 8.16 -2.95
CA LEU A 178 -2.27 8.64 -2.86
C LEU A 178 -2.34 10.14 -3.13
N CYS A 179 -3.24 10.53 -4.03
CA CYS A 179 -3.57 11.93 -4.23
C CYS A 179 -4.43 12.47 -3.08
N ASN A 180 -4.02 13.60 -2.51
CA ASN A 180 -4.82 14.34 -1.55
C ASN A 180 -5.95 15.08 -2.28
N GLN A 181 -7.17 14.99 -1.75
CA GLN A 181 -8.38 15.59 -2.32
C GLN A 181 -8.54 17.10 -2.01
N GLY A 182 -7.51 17.75 -1.45
CA GLY A 182 -7.48 19.20 -1.27
C GLY A 182 -8.60 19.73 -0.36
N THR A 183 -9.10 18.93 0.58
CA THR A 183 -10.15 19.39 1.50
C THR A 183 -9.59 20.42 2.47
N ARG A 184 -10.44 21.30 3.01
CA ARG A 184 -10.07 22.26 4.07
C ARG A 184 -9.99 21.61 5.45
N SER A 185 -10.40 20.35 5.58
CA SER A 185 -10.38 19.62 6.85
C SER A 185 -8.94 19.37 7.30
N ARG A 186 -8.67 19.59 8.58
CA ARG A 186 -7.38 19.35 9.22
C ARG A 186 -7.58 18.57 10.50
N VAL A 187 -6.62 17.73 10.84
CA VAL A 187 -6.56 17.10 12.17
C VAL A 187 -6.07 18.16 13.16
N VAL A 188 -6.84 18.39 14.21
CA VAL A 188 -6.56 19.33 15.32
C VAL A 188 -6.34 18.62 16.65
N GLY A 189 -6.33 17.29 16.64
CA GLY A 189 -6.04 16.44 17.79
C GLY A 189 -6.07 14.96 17.41
N PHE A 190 -5.35 14.13 18.16
CA PHE A 190 -5.33 12.68 17.92
C PHE A 190 -5.17 11.93 19.25
N SER A 191 -5.95 10.85 19.41
CA SER A 191 -5.83 9.89 20.52
C SER A 191 -5.79 8.48 19.94
N SER A 192 -4.69 7.73 20.16
CA SER A 192 -4.56 6.35 19.65
C SER A 192 -5.51 5.41 20.38
N PHE A 193 -5.98 4.35 19.73
CA PHE A 193 -6.82 3.36 20.40
C PHE A 193 -6.08 2.60 21.50
N ALA A 194 -4.76 2.45 21.39
CA ALA A 194 -3.93 1.90 22.46
C ALA A 194 -3.98 2.77 23.73
N SER A 195 -3.96 4.09 23.59
CA SER A 195 -3.99 5.03 24.73
C SER A 195 -5.37 5.16 25.39
N LEU A 196 -6.43 4.75 24.70
CA LEU A 196 -7.82 4.84 25.17
C LEU A 196 -8.30 3.56 25.89
N ARG A 197 -7.41 2.56 26.04
CA ARG A 197 -7.69 1.27 26.66
C ARG A 197 -7.17 1.19 28.10
#